data_AF-A0A1V2LM12-F1
#
_entry.id   AF-A0A1V2LM12-F1
#
_cell.length_a   1.000
_cell.length_b   1.000
_cell.length_c   1.000
_cell.angle_alpha   90.00
_cell.angle_beta   90.00
_cell.angle_gamma   90.00
#
_symmetry.space_group_name_H-M   'P 1'
#
loop_
_entity.id
_entity.type
_entity.pdbx_description
1 polymer ?
#
loop_
_entity_poly.entity_id
_entity_poly.type
_entity_poly.pdbx_seq_one_letter_code
_entity_poly.pdbx_strand_id
1 'polypeptide(L)'
;MSLIYGLFHQAGIVPSLVELNSILPENGGSSVLYWRTYPAPTWMLSLSQNFEYISKSDDDLIQIPDACSDYFVNMMGVDSEIVLQVNEKLFQCGEVYLVAPKNAMLHIDRPYITIWESFWHLDLDHFEFHKFGIDTLRPGIGIYKLL
;
A
#
# COMPACT_ATOMS: atom_id res chain seq x y z
N MET A 1 -21.38 2.76 14.22
CA MET A 1 -20.44 1.83 13.56
C MET A 1 -20.35 2.09 12.06
N SER A 2 -21.47 2.21 11.32
CA SER A 2 -21.46 2.43 9.87
C SER A 2 -20.77 3.73 9.41
N LEU A 3 -20.85 4.82 10.17
CA LEU A 3 -20.13 6.07 9.86
C LEU A 3 -18.62 5.95 10.11
N ILE A 4 -18.21 5.26 11.17
CA ILE A 4 -16.79 5.10 11.52
C ILE A 4 -16.11 4.16 10.52
N TYR A 5 -16.71 2.99 10.28
CA TYR A 5 -16.24 2.05 9.27
C TYR A 5 -16.37 2.61 7.85
N GLY A 6 -17.51 3.20 7.48
CA GLY A 6 -17.72 3.70 6.12
C GLY A 6 -16.84 4.90 5.76
N LEU A 7 -16.60 5.83 6.69
CA LEU A 7 -15.77 7.00 6.43
C LEU A 7 -14.31 6.69 6.72
N PHE A 8 -13.95 6.37 7.96
CA PHE A 8 -12.54 6.34 8.35
C PHE A 8 -11.80 5.09 7.85
N HIS A 9 -12.46 3.97 7.60
CA HIS A 9 -11.76 2.77 7.15
C HIS A 9 -11.35 2.82 5.66
N GLN A 10 -12.01 3.67 4.87
CA GLN A 10 -11.84 3.72 3.41
C GLN A 10 -11.49 5.11 2.88
N ALA A 11 -11.75 6.20 3.62
CA ALA A 11 -11.58 7.58 3.13
C ALA A 11 -10.17 7.90 2.65
N GLY A 12 -9.14 7.25 3.20
CA GLY A 12 -7.75 7.51 2.83
C GLY A 12 -7.33 6.95 1.47
N ILE A 13 -8.07 5.98 0.93
CA ILE A 13 -7.70 5.21 -0.27
C ILE A 13 -7.84 6.07 -1.55
N VAL A 14 -8.93 6.83 -1.66
CA VAL A 14 -9.15 7.68 -2.85
C VAL A 14 -8.15 8.83 -2.91
N PRO A 15 -7.89 9.60 -1.83
CA PRO A 15 -6.85 10.62 -1.82
C PRO A 15 -5.46 10.06 -2.12
N SER A 16 -5.10 8.86 -1.62
CA SER A 16 -3.80 8.25 -1.96
C SER A 16 -3.71 7.89 -3.45
N LEU A 17 -4.79 7.45 -4.09
CA LEU A 17 -4.82 7.23 -5.54
C LEU A 17 -4.68 8.53 -6.34
N VAL A 18 -5.35 9.61 -5.92
CA VAL A 18 -5.22 10.92 -6.56
C VAL A 18 -3.78 11.42 -6.47
N GLU A 19 -3.15 11.27 -5.31
CA GLU A 19 -1.75 11.62 -5.12
C GLU A 19 -0.83 10.74 -5.99
N LEU A 20 -1.05 9.42 -6.01
CA LEU A 20 -0.28 8.50 -6.86
C LEU A 20 -0.29 8.92 -8.33
N ASN A 21 -1.46 9.28 -8.88
CA ASN A 21 -1.56 9.79 -10.25
C ASN A 21 -0.70 11.03 -10.52
N SER A 22 -0.42 11.84 -9.50
CA SER A 22 0.39 13.06 -9.64
C SER A 22 1.90 12.80 -9.56
N ILE A 23 2.32 11.72 -8.91
CA ILE A 23 3.74 11.40 -8.68
C ILE A 23 4.26 10.29 -9.60
N LEU A 24 3.36 9.44 -10.12
CA LEU A 24 3.77 8.34 -10.97
C LEU A 24 4.17 8.85 -12.37
N PRO A 25 5.26 8.31 -12.95
CA PRO A 25 5.73 8.72 -14.27
C PRO A 25 4.76 8.31 -15.38
N GLU A 26 4.55 9.19 -16.36
CA GLU A 26 3.68 8.93 -17.52
C GLU A 26 4.16 7.78 -18.40
N ASN A 27 5.47 7.52 -18.43
CA ASN A 27 6.09 6.47 -19.26
C ASN A 27 6.34 5.16 -18.50
N GLY A 28 5.76 5.00 -17.30
CA GLY A 28 5.99 3.84 -16.46
C GLY A 28 7.34 3.82 -15.76
N GLY A 29 7.72 2.65 -15.23
CA GLY A 29 8.95 2.44 -14.43
C GLY A 29 8.72 2.57 -12.92
N SER A 30 7.49 2.34 -12.47
CA SER A 30 7.10 2.42 -11.07
C SER A 30 6.03 1.39 -10.75
N SER A 31 6.25 0.60 -9.70
CA SER A 31 5.25 -0.31 -9.15
C SER A 31 4.60 0.26 -7.89
N VAL A 32 3.37 -0.16 -7.61
CA VAL A 32 2.57 0.31 -6.48
C VAL A 32 2.10 -0.87 -5.66
N LEU A 33 2.30 -0.79 -4.35
CA LEU A 33 1.93 -1.80 -3.38
C LEU A 33 0.86 -1.24 -2.44
N TYR A 34 -0.31 -1.87 -2.34
CA TYR A 34 -1.33 -1.52 -1.34
C TYR A 34 -1.33 -2.56 -0.22
N TRP A 35 -1.04 -2.13 1.01
CA TRP A 35 -0.92 -3.03 2.17
C TRP A 35 -1.88 -2.67 3.29
N ARG A 36 -2.51 -3.68 3.91
CA ARG A 36 -3.48 -3.53 5.02
C ARG A 36 -4.58 -2.49 4.79
N THR A 37 -4.98 -2.32 3.53
CA THR A 37 -6.10 -1.47 3.14
C THR A 37 -7.09 -2.29 2.31
N TYR A 38 -8.31 -1.77 2.10
CA TYR A 38 -9.18 -2.34 1.07
C TYR A 38 -8.53 -2.20 -0.30
N PRO A 39 -8.87 -3.12 -1.23
CA PRO A 39 -8.47 -2.98 -2.61
C PRO A 39 -8.83 -1.59 -3.15
N ALA A 40 -7.83 -0.90 -3.67
CA ALA A 40 -8.03 0.43 -4.22
C ALA A 40 -8.89 0.36 -5.50
N PRO A 41 -9.75 1.35 -5.79
CA PRO A 41 -10.45 1.44 -7.07
C PRO A 41 -9.47 1.80 -8.20
N THR A 42 -8.73 0.82 -8.70
CA THR A 42 -7.62 0.99 -9.66
C THR A 42 -8.02 1.65 -10.97
N TRP A 43 -9.29 1.57 -11.35
CA TRP A 43 -9.85 2.30 -12.51
C TRP A 43 -9.76 3.83 -12.37
N MET A 44 -9.46 4.36 -11.18
CA MET A 44 -9.19 5.79 -10.97
C MET A 44 -7.75 6.19 -11.31
N LEU A 45 -6.84 5.23 -11.51
CA LEU A 45 -5.50 5.52 -11.99
C LEU A 45 -5.54 5.92 -13.46
N SER A 46 -4.62 6.80 -13.86
CA SER A 46 -4.55 7.29 -15.24
C SER A 46 -4.43 6.14 -16.24
N LEU A 47 -5.19 6.21 -17.33
CA LEU A 47 -5.17 5.24 -18.44
C LEU A 47 -3.81 5.14 -19.14
N SER A 48 -2.90 6.09 -18.89
CA SER A 48 -1.51 6.04 -19.37
C SER A 48 -0.67 4.97 -18.66
N GLN A 49 -1.14 4.42 -17.55
CA GLN A 49 -0.40 3.42 -16.78
C GLN A 49 -0.84 2.01 -17.15
N ASN A 50 0.08 1.23 -17.71
CA ASN A 50 -0.13 -0.17 -18.07
C ASN A 50 0.26 -1.09 -16.91
N PHE A 51 -0.45 -0.99 -15.80
CA PHE A 51 -0.19 -1.87 -14.65
C PHE A 51 -0.63 -3.31 -14.93
N GLU A 52 0.24 -4.25 -14.58
CA GLU A 52 -0.13 -5.62 -14.32
C GLU A 52 -0.67 -5.74 -12.89
N TYR A 53 -1.93 -6.16 -12.77
CA TYR A 53 -2.61 -6.25 -11.49
C TYR A 53 -2.37 -7.61 -10.85
N ILE A 54 -1.80 -7.60 -9.65
CA ILE A 54 -1.55 -8.81 -8.85
C ILE A 54 -2.31 -8.69 -7.54
N SER A 55 -2.99 -9.76 -7.15
CA SER A 55 -3.59 -9.91 -5.83
C SER A 55 -3.13 -11.23 -5.22
N LYS A 56 -3.24 -11.32 -3.89
CA LYS A 56 -3.10 -12.57 -3.14
C LYS A 56 -3.93 -13.69 -3.81
N SER A 57 -3.32 -14.84 -4.07
CA SER A 57 -4.04 -16.04 -4.54
C SER A 57 -4.74 -16.75 -3.38
N ASP A 58 -5.58 -17.75 -3.69
CA ASP A 58 -6.26 -18.57 -2.67
C ASP A 58 -5.30 -19.32 -1.72
N ASP A 59 -4.04 -19.53 -2.16
CA ASP A 59 -2.96 -20.13 -1.34
C ASP A 59 -2.19 -19.08 -0.52
N ASP A 60 -2.72 -17.87 -0.42
CA ASP A 60 -2.16 -16.75 0.33
C ASP A 60 -0.80 -16.21 -0.17
N LEU A 61 -0.35 -16.64 -1.35
CA LEU A 61 0.92 -16.25 -1.93
C LEU A 61 0.76 -15.08 -2.90
N ILE A 62 1.73 -14.15 -2.87
CA ILE A 62 1.91 -13.12 -3.91
C ILE A 62 3.03 -13.59 -4.84
N GLN A 63 2.68 -13.90 -6.08
CA GLN A 63 3.63 -14.30 -7.10
C GLN A 63 3.85 -13.16 -8.08
N ILE A 64 4.99 -12.47 -7.94
CA ILE A 64 5.44 -11.48 -8.92
C ILE A 64 6.19 -12.22 -10.04
N PRO A 65 5.84 -12.04 -11.32
CA PRO A 65 6.62 -12.58 -12.44
C PRO A 65 8.09 -12.12 -12.42
N ASP A 66 8.97 -12.85 -13.10
CA ASP A 66 10.39 -12.47 -13.18
C ASP A 66 10.66 -11.39 -14.24
N ALA A 67 9.70 -11.14 -15.13
CA ALA A 67 9.80 -10.05 -16.10
C ALA A 67 9.60 -8.70 -15.41
N CYS A 68 10.46 -7.73 -15.69
CA CYS A 68 10.26 -6.36 -15.22
C CYS A 68 9.09 -5.71 -15.97
N SER A 69 8.10 -5.30 -15.19
CA SER A 69 6.90 -4.58 -15.62
C SER A 69 6.46 -3.65 -14.49
N ASP A 70 5.49 -2.80 -14.75
CA ASP A 70 4.87 -1.99 -13.71
C ASP A 70 3.74 -2.78 -13.06
N TYR A 71 3.86 -3.04 -11.76
CA TYR A 71 2.89 -3.85 -11.03
C TYR A 71 2.04 -3.00 -10.10
N PHE A 72 0.75 -3.29 -10.08
CA PHE A 72 -0.15 -2.84 -9.01
C PHE A 72 -0.52 -4.05 -8.16
N VAL A 73 0.04 -4.12 -6.95
CA VAL A 73 -0.07 -5.29 -6.09
C VAL A 73 -0.98 -5.00 -4.90
N ASN A 74 -2.09 -5.73 -4.80
CA ASN A 74 -2.94 -5.75 -3.62
C ASN A 74 -2.43 -6.78 -2.62
N MET A 75 -2.01 -6.29 -1.46
CA MET A 75 -1.39 -7.05 -0.39
C MET A 75 -2.25 -7.02 0.89
N MET A 76 -3.57 -6.91 0.74
CA MET A 76 -4.49 -6.97 1.88
C MET A 76 -4.27 -8.28 2.67
N GLY A 77 -4.05 -8.17 3.98
CA GLY A 77 -3.92 -9.32 4.88
C GLY A 77 -2.63 -10.14 4.71
N VAL A 78 -1.56 -9.59 4.11
CA VAL A 78 -0.23 -10.24 4.13
C VAL A 78 0.65 -9.67 5.24
N ASP A 79 1.62 -10.49 5.67
CA ASP A 79 2.61 -10.09 6.65
C ASP A 79 3.68 -9.14 6.08
N SER A 80 4.27 -8.33 6.95
CA SER A 80 5.28 -7.33 6.56
C SER A 80 6.51 -7.95 5.90
N GLU A 81 6.88 -9.18 6.25
CA GLU A 81 7.99 -9.90 5.61
C GLU A 81 7.74 -10.11 4.10
N ILE A 82 6.52 -10.48 3.72
CA ILE A 82 6.13 -10.64 2.31
C ILE A 82 6.15 -9.28 1.60
N VAL A 83 5.68 -8.22 2.27
CA VAL A 83 5.74 -6.85 1.72
C VAL A 83 7.17 -6.44 1.40
N LEU A 84 8.11 -6.71 2.32
CA LEU A 84 9.52 -6.41 2.13
C LEU A 84 10.12 -7.22 0.96
N GLN A 85 9.81 -8.51 0.86
CA GLN A 85 10.27 -9.37 -0.23
C GLN A 85 9.75 -8.91 -1.60
N VAL A 86 8.45 -8.57 -1.69
CA VAL A 86 7.83 -8.05 -2.91
C VAL A 86 8.43 -6.69 -3.29
N ASN A 87 8.62 -5.80 -2.30
CA ASN A 87 9.27 -4.52 -2.52
C ASN A 87 10.69 -4.68 -3.06
N GLU A 88 11.52 -5.53 -2.43
CA GLU A 88 12.90 -5.81 -2.88
C GLU A 88 12.94 -6.35 -4.31
N LYS A 89 12.04 -7.27 -4.67
CA LYS A 89 11.97 -7.82 -6.02
C LYS A 89 11.62 -6.74 -7.05
N LEU A 90 10.62 -5.92 -6.77
CA LEU A 90 10.15 -4.89 -7.70
C LEU A 90 11.10 -3.69 -7.79
N PHE A 91 11.84 -3.40 -6.70
CA PHE A 91 12.83 -2.33 -6.68
C PHE A 91 13.99 -2.57 -7.66
N GLN A 92 14.24 -3.83 -8.05
CA GLN A 92 15.21 -4.17 -9.10
C GLN A 92 14.75 -3.71 -10.50
N CYS A 93 13.45 -3.49 -10.69
CA CYS A 93 12.85 -3.14 -11.98
C CYS A 93 12.49 -1.65 -12.10
N GLY A 94 12.40 -0.91 -10.99
CA GLY A 94 12.01 0.50 -11.00
C GLY A 94 11.72 1.03 -9.60
N GLU A 95 11.05 2.18 -9.54
CA GLU A 95 10.61 2.72 -8.25
C GLU A 95 9.45 1.91 -7.67
N VAL A 96 9.37 1.84 -6.34
CA VAL A 96 8.27 1.16 -5.64
C VAL A 96 7.63 2.11 -4.64
N TYR A 97 6.32 2.27 -4.75
CA TYR A 97 5.50 3.08 -3.86
C TYR A 97 4.65 2.17 -2.99
N LEU A 98 4.81 2.25 -1.67
CA LEU A 98 3.98 1.53 -0.70
C LEU A 98 2.89 2.45 -0.18
N VAL A 99 1.63 2.08 -0.38
CA VAL A 99 0.47 2.68 0.26
C VAL A 99 0.07 1.83 1.46
N ALA A 100 0.13 2.41 2.65
CA ALA A 100 -0.18 1.69 3.89
C ALA A 100 -0.75 2.62 4.98
N PRO A 101 -1.58 2.09 5.90
CA PRO A 101 -1.95 2.79 7.12
C PRO A 101 -0.71 3.18 7.95
N LYS A 102 -0.77 4.30 8.67
CA LYS A 102 0.36 4.78 9.48
C LYS A 102 0.74 3.81 10.61
N ASN A 103 -0.21 3.05 11.15
CA ASN A 103 0.05 2.00 12.13
C ASN A 103 0.71 0.75 11.50
N ALA A 104 0.43 0.43 10.24
CA ALA A 104 1.08 -0.70 9.55
C ALA A 104 2.60 -0.51 9.44
N MET A 105 3.05 0.74 9.31
CA MET A 105 4.47 1.10 9.28
C MET A 105 5.22 0.79 10.59
N LEU A 106 4.53 0.51 11.70
CA LEU A 106 5.17 0.03 12.94
C LEU A 106 5.82 -1.34 12.80
N HIS A 107 5.46 -2.11 11.77
CA HIS A 107 6.07 -3.41 11.44
C HIS A 107 7.25 -3.30 10.48
N ILE A 108 7.55 -2.10 9.98
CA ILE A 108 8.64 -1.87 9.04
C ILE A 108 9.86 -1.37 9.81
N ASP A 109 10.79 -2.28 10.08
CA ASP A 109 12.07 -1.99 10.76
C ASP A 109 13.18 -1.63 9.76
N ARG A 110 12.84 -0.79 8.78
CA ARG A 110 13.79 -0.29 7.76
C ARG A 110 13.58 1.19 7.53
N PRO A 111 14.61 1.93 7.10
CA PRO A 111 14.45 3.32 6.69
C PRO A 111 13.45 3.43 5.54
N TYR A 112 12.60 4.46 5.60
CA TYR A 112 11.68 4.78 4.53
C TYR A 112 11.50 6.30 4.43
N ILE A 113 11.10 6.75 3.24
CA ILE A 113 10.74 8.15 2.99
C ILE A 113 9.23 8.23 2.92
N THR A 114 8.64 9.17 3.66
CA THR A 114 7.20 9.50 3.52
C THR A 114 7.06 10.51 2.39
N ILE A 115 6.34 10.12 1.34
CA ILE A 115 6.06 10.98 0.18
C ILE A 115 4.82 11.82 0.44
N TRP A 116 3.78 11.18 0.99
CA TRP A 116 2.50 11.82 1.27
C TRP A 116 1.82 11.13 2.44
N GLU A 117 0.99 11.88 3.18
CA GLU A 117 0.16 11.34 4.24
C GLU A 117 -1.17 12.07 4.35
N SER A 118 -2.16 11.34 4.87
CA SER A 118 -3.45 11.90 5.26
C SER A 118 -3.86 11.32 6.60
N PHE A 119 -4.48 12.15 7.44
CA PHE A 119 -5.06 11.73 8.72
C PHE A 119 -6.31 10.86 8.52
N TRP A 120 -6.99 10.98 7.38
CA TRP A 120 -8.31 10.42 7.15
C TRP A 120 -8.27 8.93 6.78
N HIS A 121 -7.72 8.11 7.66
CA HIS A 121 -7.81 6.66 7.58
C HIS A 121 -7.69 6.04 8.97
N LEU A 122 -8.35 4.92 9.22
CA LEU A 122 -8.16 4.13 10.43
C LEU A 122 -8.17 2.65 10.05
N ASP A 123 -7.09 1.96 10.37
CA ASP A 123 -6.96 0.52 10.15
C ASP A 123 -7.73 -0.23 11.23
N LEU A 124 -9.02 -0.44 10.97
CA LEU A 124 -9.96 -1.08 11.89
C LEU A 124 -9.86 -2.61 11.92
N ASP A 125 -9.06 -3.20 11.02
CA ASP A 125 -8.91 -4.64 10.90
C ASP A 125 -7.69 -5.17 11.68
N HIS A 126 -6.70 -4.32 11.97
CA HIS A 126 -5.44 -4.73 12.60
C HIS A 126 -5.13 -3.95 13.89
N PHE A 127 -5.83 -4.29 14.97
CA PHE A 127 -5.54 -3.77 16.31
C PHE A 127 -4.60 -4.69 17.10
N GLU A 128 -3.31 -4.38 17.06
CA GLU A 128 -2.25 -5.17 17.68
C GLU A 128 -1.77 -4.51 19.00
N PHE A 129 -2.70 -4.22 19.91
CA PHE A 129 -2.42 -3.53 21.17
C PHE A 129 -1.39 -4.27 22.03
N HIS A 130 -1.36 -5.60 21.96
CA HIS A 130 -0.38 -6.42 22.68
C HIS A 130 1.06 -6.21 22.19
N LYS A 131 1.26 -5.81 20.93
CA LYS A 131 2.57 -5.64 20.31
C LYS A 131 3.02 -4.17 20.32
N PHE A 132 2.10 -3.24 20.04
CA PHE A 132 2.43 -1.82 19.87
C PHE A 132 1.69 -0.87 20.82
N GLY A 133 0.89 -1.39 21.76
CA GLY A 133 0.13 -0.57 22.70
C GLY A 133 -0.80 0.42 21.97
N ILE A 134 -0.79 1.68 22.42
CA ILE A 134 -1.66 2.72 21.87
C ILE A 134 -1.29 3.12 20.43
N ASP A 135 -0.05 2.88 20.00
CA ASP A 135 0.40 3.26 18.65
C ASP A 135 -0.30 2.47 17.56
N THR A 136 -0.87 1.29 17.87
CA THR A 136 -1.73 0.55 16.93
C THR A 136 -2.97 1.34 16.49
N LEU A 137 -3.39 2.34 17.26
CA LEU A 137 -4.53 3.21 16.97
C LEU A 137 -4.14 4.46 16.19
N ARG A 138 -2.88 4.58 15.76
CA ARG A 138 -2.39 5.75 15.02
C ARG A 138 -3.22 5.94 13.74
N PRO A 139 -3.99 7.03 13.63
CA PRO A 139 -4.78 7.28 12.44
C PRO A 139 -3.89 7.72 11.29
N GLY A 140 -4.38 7.46 10.10
CA GLY A 140 -3.85 7.95 8.84
C GLY A 140 -3.39 6.85 7.90
N ILE A 141 -3.14 7.27 6.67
CA ILE A 141 -2.60 6.48 5.57
C ILE A 141 -1.49 7.31 4.94
N GLY A 142 -0.51 6.66 4.33
CA GLY A 142 0.54 7.35 3.60
C GLY A 142 1.04 6.58 2.39
N ILE A 143 1.80 7.30 1.58
CA ILE A 143 2.59 6.76 0.48
C ILE A 143 4.05 6.85 0.91
N TYR A 144 4.76 5.73 0.83
CA TYR A 144 6.13 5.59 1.30
C TYR A 144 7.02 4.99 0.20
N LYS A 145 8.31 5.34 0.25
CA LYS A 145 9.36 4.61 -0.46
C LYS A 145 10.23 3.90 0.58
N LEU A 146 10.31 2.58 0.52
CA LEU A 146 11.22 1.80 1.36
C LEU A 146 12.64 1.92 0.78
N LEU A 147 13.65 2.05 1.65
CA LEU A 147 15.06 2.20 1.27
C LEU A 147 15.84 0.89 1.38
#